data_AF-A0A7C0UH56-F1
#
_entry.id   AF-A0A7C0UH56-F1
#
_cell.length_a   1.000
_cell.length_b   1.000
_cell.length_c   1.000
_cell.angle_alpha   90.00
_cell.angle_beta   90.00
_cell.angle_gamma   90.00
#
_symmetry.space_group_name_H-M   'P 1'
#
loop_
_entity.id
_entity.type
_entity.pdbx_description
1 polymer ?
#
loop_
_entity_poly.entity_id
_entity_poly.type
_entity_poly.pdbx_seq_one_letter_code
_entity_poly.pdbx_strand_id
1 'polypeptide(L)' 'MAVKVRIPTPLQRLTDGQEVVEGKPGKIIEMIQDLDSRYPGLAERVSE' A
#
# COMPACT_ATOMS: atom_id res chain seq x y z
N MET A 1 -8.04 -13.41 6.41
CA MET A 1 -7.02 -12.79 7.29
C MET A 1 -6.41 -11.62 6.54
N ALA A 2 -6.33 -10.43 7.14
CA ALA A 2 -5.66 -9.30 6.50
C ALA A 2 -4.16 -9.57 6.41
N VAL A 3 -3.53 -9.16 5.30
CA VAL A 3 -2.08 -9.25 5.12
C VAL A 3 -1.44 -7.96 5.59
N LYS A 4 -0.31 -8.06 6.28
CA LYS A 4 0.45 -6.89 6.74
C LYS A 4 1.45 -6.52 5.65
N VAL A 5 1.29 -5.34 5.08
CA VAL A 5 2.17 -4.80 4.05
C VAL A 5 3.07 -3.78 4.72
N ARG A 6 4.39 -4.01 4.64
CA ARG A 6 5.37 -3.05 5.16
C ARG A 6 5.62 -1.96 4.13
N ILE A 7 5.47 -0.72 4.56
CA ILE A 7 5.62 0.45 3.71
C ILE A 7 7.02 1.06 3.92
N PRO A 8 7.85 1.13 2.87
CA PRO A 8 9.17 1.74 2.94
C PRO A 8 9.06 3.24 3.24
N THR A 9 10.07 3.79 3.91
CA THR A 9 10.14 5.20 4.36
C THR A 9 9.73 6.26 3.33
N PRO A 10 10.10 6.19 2.03
CA PRO A 10 9.63 7.15 1.03
C PRO A 10 8.12 7.09 0.78
N LEU A 11 7.51 5.91 0.90
CA LEU A 11 6.08 5.69 0.68
C LEU A 11 5.24 5.99 1.92
N GLN A 12 5.85 6.05 3.11
CA GLN A 12 5.14 6.41 4.35
C GLN A 12 4.52 7.81 4.27
N ARG A 13 5.08 8.72 3.44
CA ARG A 13 4.47 10.03 3.19
C ARG A 13 3.09 9.96 2.54
N LEU A 14 2.81 8.88 1.81
CA LEU A 14 1.54 8.63 1.15
C LEU A 14 0.58 7.85 2.06
N THR A 15 1.11 7.07 3.02
CA THR A 15 0.32 6.25 3.94
C THR A 15 0.21 6.87 5.34
N ASP A 16 0.10 8.20 5.45
CA ASP A 16 -0.05 8.93 6.74
C ASP A 16 1.04 8.61 7.79
N GLY A 17 2.25 8.25 7.35
CA GLY A 17 3.36 7.86 8.22
C GLY A 17 3.26 6.42 8.74
N GLN A 18 2.33 5.60 8.21
CA GLN A 18 2.17 4.22 8.65
C GLN A 18 3.26 3.31 8.07
N GLU A 19 4.04 2.68 8.94
CA GLU A 19 5.04 1.65 8.58
C GLU A 19 4.41 0.34 8.10
N VAL A 20 3.20 0.03 8.56
CA VAL A 20 2.49 -1.20 8.23
C VAL A 20 1.04 -0.86 7.93
N VAL A 21 0.58 -1.26 6.75
CA VAL A 21 -0.82 -1.14 6.35
C VAL A 21 -1.43 -2.52 6.18
N GLU A 22 -2.72 -2.62 6.47
CA GLU A 22 -3.49 -3.85 6.28
C GLU A 22 -4.04 -3.89 4.86
N GLY A 23 -3.63 -4.92 4.12
CA GLY A 23 -4.12 -5.23 2.78
C GLY A 23 -5.09 -6.41 2.81
N LYS A 24 -5.98 -6.46 1.81
CA LYS A 24 -6.83 -7.64 1.60
C LYS A 24 -5.99 -8.80 1.05
N PRO A 25 -6.21 -10.04 1.54
CA PRO A 25 -5.59 -11.22 0.96
C PRO A 25 -6.15 -11.45 -0.45
N GLY A 26 -5.30 -11.80 -1.41
CA GLY A 26 -5.71 -11.99 -2.79
C GLY A 26 -4.57 -11.72 -3.77
N LYS A 27 -4.90 -11.18 -4.95
CA LYS A 27 -3.90 -10.80 -5.93
C LYS A 27 -3.17 -9.53 -5.50
N ILE A 28 -1.86 -9.49 -5.74
CA ILE A 28 -1.01 -8.32 -5.48
C ILE A 28 -1.58 -7.07 -6.14
N ILE A 29 -2.05 -7.19 -7.39
CA ILE A 29 -2.63 -6.05 -8.13
C ILE A 29 -3.89 -5.48 -7.46
N GLU A 30 -4.76 -6.33 -6.93
CA GLU A 30 -5.99 -5.86 -6.26
C GLU A 30 -5.69 -5.23 -4.91
N MET A 31 -4.68 -5.77 -4.20
CA MET A 31 -4.19 -5.16 -2.96
C MET A 31 -3.56 -3.78 -3.22
N ILE A 32 -2.77 -3.64 -4.29
CA ILE A 32 -2.15 -2.37 -4.67
C ILE A 32 -3.24 -1.37 -5.09
N GLN A 33 -4.25 -1.77 -5.86
CA GLN A 33 -5.36 -0.88 -6.24
C GLN A 33 -6.21 -0.45 -5.03
N ASP A 34 -6.48 -1.34 -4.08
CA ASP A 34 -7.19 -1.01 -2.84
C ASP A 34 -6.37 -0.03 -1.98
N LEU A 35 -5.06 -0.24 -1.88
CA LEU A 35 -4.15 0.67 -1.19
C LEU A 35 -4.03 2.02 -1.92
N ASP A 36 -3.96 2.04 -3.24
CA ASP A 36 -3.91 3.27 -4.03
C ASP A 36 -5.20 4.07 -3.94
N SER A 37 -6.36 3.40 -3.91
CA SER A 37 -7.65 4.06 -3.68
C SER A 37 -7.73 4.72 -2.30
N ARG A 38 -6.97 4.24 -1.31
CA ARG A 38 -6.87 4.82 0.04
C ARG A 38 -5.75 5.85 0.14
N TYR A 39 -4.68 5.64 -0.62
CA TYR A 39 -3.44 6.41 -0.63
C TYR A 39 -3.06 6.71 -2.09
N PRO A 40 -3.66 7.74 -2.71
CA PRO A 40 -3.50 7.99 -4.13
C PRO A 40 -2.04 8.26 -4.52
N GLY A 41 -1.57 7.56 -5.55
CA GLY A 41 -0.19 7.64 -6.04
C GLY A 41 0.74 6.59 -5.45
N LEU A 42 0.24 5.70 -4.58
CA LEU A 42 1.01 4.58 -4.04
C LEU A 42 1.33 3.54 -5.11
N ALA A 43 0.40 3.25 -6.03
CA ALA A 43 0.61 2.26 -7.09
C ALA A 43 1.71 2.68 -8.07
N GLU A 44 1.74 3.96 -8.46
CA GLU A 44 2.79 4.50 -9.34
C GLU A 44 4.17 4.37 -8.69
N ARG A 45 4.29 4.73 -7.41
CA ARG A 45 5.57 4.70 -6.69
C ARG A 45 6.09 3.30 -6.36
N VAL A 46 5.22 2.29 -6.35
CA VAL A 46 5.61 0.88 -6.16
C VAL A 46 6.02 0.22 -7.48
N SER A 47 5.56 0.77 -8.62
CA SER A 47 5.83 0.24 -9.96
C SER A 47 7.08 0.86 -10.61
N GLU A 48 7.62 1.92 -10.01
CA GLU A 48 8.91 2.57 -10.35
C GLU A 48 10.09 1.88 -9.65
#